data_AF-A0A966U696-F1
#
_entry.id   AF-A0A966U696-F1
#
_cell.length_a   1.000
_cell.length_b   1.000
_cell.length_c   1.000
_cell.angle_alpha   90.00
_cell.angle_beta   90.00
_cell.angle_gamma   90.00
#
_symmetry.space_group_name_H-M   'P 1'
#
loop_
_entity.id
_entity.type
_entity.pdbx_description
1 polymer ?
#
loop_
_entity_poly.entity_id
_entity_poly.type
_entity_poly.pdbx_seq_one_letter_code
_entity_poly.pdbx_strand_id
1 'polypeptide(L)'
;MALLVLAVASGCEATAWHVDHHLRPDGAREAALVQALSERLGCEFELRDVTVDNSANVEARARDARFAVLPRGVMTGHTADDQAETMLVNLIRGAGSRGLAAMTPST
;
A
#
# COMPACT_ATOMS: atom_id res chain seq x y z
N MET A 1 -1.18 -2.66 2.52
CA MET A 1 -2.54 -3.21 2.26
C MET A 1 -3.58 -2.60 3.19
N ALA A 2 -3.23 -2.37 4.45
CA ALA A 2 -4.18 -1.87 5.43
C ALA A 2 -4.64 -0.42 5.19
N LEU A 3 -3.75 0.43 4.66
CA LEU A 3 -4.10 1.79 4.25
C LEU A 3 -5.21 1.80 3.19
N LEU A 4 -5.17 0.89 2.22
CA LEU A 4 -6.19 0.76 1.18
C LEU A 4 -7.56 0.43 1.78
N VAL A 5 -7.61 -0.54 2.69
CA VAL A 5 -8.84 -0.94 3.39
C VAL A 5 -9.41 0.24 4.18
N LEU A 6 -8.57 0.98 4.91
CA LEU A 6 -9.02 2.12 5.70
C LEU A 6 -9.50 3.28 4.83
N ALA A 7 -8.84 3.56 3.71
CA ALA A 7 -9.28 4.58 2.76
C ALA A 7 -10.68 4.25 2.22
N VAL A 8 -10.89 3.02 1.75
CA VAL A 8 -12.19 2.57 1.24
C VAL A 8 -13.25 2.58 2.34
N ALA A 9 -12.94 2.08 3.54
CA ALA A 9 -13.87 2.08 4.67
C ALA A 9 -14.26 3.49 5.14
N SER A 10 -13.41 4.49 4.88
CA SER A 10 -13.68 5.90 5.19
C SER A 10 -14.50 6.60 4.09
N GLY A 11 -14.90 5.89 3.03
CA GLY A 11 -15.65 6.42 1.91
C GLY A 11 -14.80 7.17 0.87
N CYS A 12 -13.48 7.02 0.92
CA CYS A 12 -12.60 7.60 -0.10
C CYS A 12 -12.63 6.77 -1.39
N GLU A 13 -12.65 7.45 -2.53
CA GLU A 13 -12.30 6.85 -3.81
C GLU A 13 -10.78 6.65 -3.83
N ALA A 14 -10.34 5.39 -3.94
CA ALA A 14 -8.93 5.02 -3.80
C ALA A 14 -8.49 4.19 -5.01
N THR A 15 -7.21 4.32 -5.37
CA THR A 15 -6.53 3.46 -6.34
C THR A 15 -5.33 2.82 -5.62
N ALA A 16 -5.22 1.49 -5.70
CA ALA A 16 -4.08 0.75 -5.17
C ALA A 16 -2.94 0.74 -6.18
N TRP A 17 -1.84 1.42 -5.85
CA TRP A 17 -0.63 1.42 -6.68
C TRP A 17 0.38 0.41 -6.15
N HIS A 18 0.71 -0.60 -6.96
CA HIS A 18 1.79 -1.56 -6.68
C HIS A 18 2.97 -1.28 -7.61
N VAL A 19 4.19 -1.29 -7.05
CA VAL A 19 5.41 -1.07 -7.82
C VAL A 19 6.33 -2.30 -7.66
N ASP A 20 6.44 -3.10 -8.73
CA ASP A 20 7.34 -4.25 -8.75
C ASP A 20 8.72 -3.80 -9.25
N HIS A 21 9.74 -4.04 -8.43
CA HIS A 21 11.13 -3.69 -8.73
C HIS A 21 11.92 -4.90 -9.27
N HIS A 22 11.29 -6.07 -9.33
CA HIS A 22 11.88 -7.37 -9.66
C HIS A 22 13.11 -7.76 -8.83
N LEU A 23 13.29 -7.14 -7.66
CA LEU A 23 14.37 -7.42 -6.72
C LEU A 23 14.14 -8.70 -5.91
N ARG A 24 12.88 -9.15 -5.81
CA ARG A 24 12.47 -10.35 -5.08
C ARG A 24 11.65 -11.27 -5.98
N PRO A 25 11.80 -12.60 -5.88
CA PRO A 25 11.03 -13.55 -6.69
C PRO A 25 9.53 -13.55 -6.34
N ASP A 26 9.14 -13.05 -5.16
CA ASP A 26 7.76 -13.01 -4.69
C ASP A 26 6.93 -11.81 -5.21
N GLY A 27 7.53 -10.86 -5.94
CA GLY A 27 6.87 -9.61 -6.34
C GLY A 27 5.54 -9.84 -7.06
N ALA A 28 5.52 -10.76 -8.03
CA ALA A 28 4.31 -11.12 -8.78
C ALA A 28 3.18 -11.68 -7.88
N ARG A 29 3.54 -12.44 -6.83
CA ARG A 29 2.57 -12.99 -5.87
C ARG A 29 1.99 -11.89 -4.98
N GLU A 30 2.82 -10.94 -4.56
CA GLU A 30 2.38 -9.78 -3.78
C GLU A 30 1.46 -8.88 -4.62
N ALA A 31 1.79 -8.61 -5.89
CA ALA A 31 0.94 -7.86 -6.82
C ALA A 31 -0.44 -8.52 -6.99
N ALA A 32 -0.48 -9.83 -7.21
CA ALA A 32 -1.74 -10.57 -7.36
C ALA A 32 -2.63 -10.50 -6.10
N LEU A 33 -2.03 -10.50 -4.90
CA LEU A 33 -2.77 -10.33 -3.65
C LEU A 33 -3.37 -8.93 -3.52
N VAL A 34 -2.63 -7.89 -3.87
CA VAL A 34 -3.11 -6.49 -3.84
C VAL A 34 -4.22 -6.28 -4.86
N GLN A 35 -4.05 -6.82 -6.07
CA GLN A 35 -5.08 -6.77 -7.12
C GLN A 35 -6.38 -7.42 -6.64
N ALA A 36 -6.32 -8.65 -6.14
CA ALA A 36 -7.51 -9.36 -5.65
C ALA A 36 -8.19 -8.65 -4.48
N LEU A 37 -7.42 -8.00 -3.60
CA LEU A 37 -8.00 -7.16 -2.54
C LEU A 37 -8.69 -5.93 -3.12
N SER A 38 -8.08 -5.27 -4.11
CA SER A 38 -8.62 -4.05 -4.71
C SER A 38 -9.95 -4.33 -5.42
N GLU A 39 -10.02 -5.42 -6.18
CA GLU A 39 -11.25 -5.89 -6.82
C GLU A 39 -12.36 -6.16 -5.79
N ARG A 40 -12.02 -6.80 -4.65
CA ARG A 40 -12.98 -7.06 -3.57
C ARG A 40 -13.48 -5.80 -2.87
N LEU A 41 -12.66 -4.75 -2.81
CA LEU A 41 -12.99 -3.47 -2.22
C LEU A 41 -13.67 -2.52 -3.20
N GLY A 42 -13.74 -2.88 -4.49
CA GLY A 42 -14.30 -2.02 -5.53
C GLY A 42 -13.42 -0.82 -5.87
N CYS A 43 -12.12 -0.92 -5.64
CA CYS A 43 -11.15 0.14 -5.97
C CYS A 43 -10.29 -0.23 -7.17
N GLU A 44 -9.78 0.78 -7.86
CA GLU A 44 -8.88 0.60 -9.00
C GLU A 44 -7.52 0.05 -8.55
N PHE A 45 -6.85 -0.69 -9.43
CA PHE A 45 -5.52 -1.24 -9.20
C PHE A 45 -4.59 -0.88 -10.35
N GLU A 46 -3.41 -0.38 -10.02
CA GLU A 46 -2.38 0.04 -10.95
C GLU A 46 -1.06 -0.66 -10.60
N LEU A 47 -0.54 -1.44 -11.56
CA LEU A 47 0.78 -2.06 -11.47
C LEU A 47 1.80 -1.23 -12.27
N ARG A 48 2.94 -0.94 -11.64
CA ARG A 48 4.09 -0.32 -12.30
C ARG A 48 5.32 -1.19 -12.15
N ASP A 49 5.81 -1.70 -13.26
CA ASP A 49 7.09 -2.40 -13.32
C ASP A 49 8.23 -1.39 -13.46
N VAL A 50 9.24 -1.53 -12.62
CA VAL A 50 10.48 -0.74 -12.67
C VAL A 50 11.67 -1.66 -12.53
N THR A 51 12.64 -1.50 -13.43
CA THR A 51 13.91 -2.20 -13.31
C THR A 51 14.88 -1.33 -12.53
N VAL A 52 15.46 -1.88 -11.47
CA VAL A 52 16.48 -1.22 -10.66
C VAL A 52 17.78 -1.97 -10.78
N ASP A 53 18.89 -1.25 -10.96
CA ASP A 53 20.22 -1.85 -10.92
C ASP A 53 20.52 -2.40 -9.52
N ASN A 54 20.86 -3.69 -9.45
CA ASN A 54 21.13 -4.44 -8.23
C ASN A 54 22.59 -4.28 -7.72
N SER A 55 23.19 -3.12 -7.95
CA SER A 55 24.52 -2.75 -7.44
C SER A 55 24.44 -2.11 -6.03
N ALA A 56 25.54 -1.55 -5.51
CA ALA A 56 25.56 -0.88 -4.19
C ALA A 56 24.48 0.22 -4.09
N ASN A 57 23.80 0.38 -2.95
CA ASN A 57 22.66 1.33 -2.74
C ASN A 57 21.34 0.97 -3.44
N VAL A 58 21.06 -0.33 -3.64
CA VAL A 58 19.82 -0.80 -4.28
C VAL A 58 18.53 -0.29 -3.61
N GLU A 59 18.50 -0.16 -2.28
CA GLU A 59 17.32 0.31 -1.54
C GLU A 59 16.98 1.77 -1.87
N ALA A 60 17.98 2.66 -1.86
CA ALA A 60 17.79 4.06 -2.21
C ALA A 60 17.33 4.22 -3.66
N ARG A 61 17.91 3.45 -4.58
CA ARG A 61 17.49 3.45 -5.99
C ARG A 61 16.08 2.91 -6.20
N ALA A 62 15.71 1.84 -5.50
CA ALA A 62 14.35 1.32 -5.54
C ALA A 62 13.35 2.35 -5.02
N ARG A 63 13.71 3.04 -3.92
CA ARG A 63 12.91 4.14 -3.38
C ARG A 63 12.71 5.26 -4.40
N ASP A 64 13.77 5.70 -5.07
CA ASP A 64 13.71 6.77 -6.07
C ASP A 64 12.90 6.34 -7.31
N ALA A 65 13.16 5.14 -7.82
CA ALA A 65 12.41 4.55 -8.94
C ALA A 65 10.92 4.44 -8.63
N ARG A 66 10.56 4.04 -7.40
CA ARG A 66 9.18 4.00 -6.93
C ARG A 66 8.52 5.37 -6.96
N PHE A 67 9.16 6.39 -6.40
CA PHE A 67 8.58 7.74 -6.39
C PHE A 67 8.49 8.37 -7.78
N ALA A 68 9.34 7.98 -8.72
CA ALA A 68 9.32 8.48 -10.09
C ALA A 68 8.09 8.01 -10.90
N VAL A 69 7.50 6.85 -10.55
CA VAL A 69 6.36 6.27 -11.28
C VAL A 69 5.01 6.46 -10.60
N LEU A 70 5.01 6.95 -9.35
CA LEU A 70 3.79 7.20 -8.59
C LEU A 70 3.21 8.59 -8.92
N PRO A 71 1.87 8.74 -8.95
CA PRO A 71 1.25 10.03 -9.13
C PRO A 71 1.52 10.97 -7.94
N ARG A 72 1.34 12.28 -8.19
CA ARG A 72 1.44 13.30 -7.13
C ARG A 72 0.30 13.08 -6.12
N GLY A 73 0.62 13.16 -4.83
CA GLY A 73 -0.36 12.98 -3.75
C GLY A 73 -0.55 11.53 -3.30
N VAL A 74 0.28 10.58 -3.74
CA VAL A 74 0.26 9.21 -3.19
C VAL A 74 0.60 9.23 -1.71
N MET A 75 -0.28 8.63 -0.91
CA MET A 75 -0.01 8.32 0.48
C MET A 75 0.87 7.07 0.54
N THR A 76 2.18 7.26 0.72
CA THR A 76 3.08 6.16 1.07
C THR A 76 3.33 6.17 2.56
N GLY A 77 3.30 5.03 3.23
CA GLY A 77 3.82 4.94 4.59
C GLY A 77 4.14 3.51 4.94
N HIS A 78 5.42 3.16 5.08
CA HIS A 78 5.80 1.91 5.73
C HIS A 78 5.30 1.90 7.19
N THR A 79 5.41 3.03 7.90
CA THR A 79 4.86 3.20 9.26
C THR A 79 3.34 3.30 9.31
N ALA A 80 2.71 3.89 8.29
CA ALA A 80 1.25 4.02 8.25
C ALA A 80 0.57 2.69 7.88
N ASP A 81 1.15 1.90 6.97
CA ASP A 81 0.67 0.55 6.67
C ASP A 81 0.87 -0.39 7.88
N ASP A 82 2.00 -0.32 8.59
CA ASP A 82 2.23 -1.12 9.81
C ASP A 82 1.23 -0.78 10.93
N GLN A 83 0.94 0.52 11.12
CA GLN A 83 -0.05 0.99 12.10
C GLN A 83 -1.47 0.62 11.67
N ALA A 84 -1.81 0.79 10.39
CA ALA A 84 -3.10 0.41 9.84
C ALA A 84 -3.31 -1.12 9.90
N GLU A 85 -2.28 -1.92 9.66
CA GLU A 85 -2.35 -3.39 9.71
C GLU A 85 -2.58 -3.85 11.15
N THR A 86 -1.87 -3.24 12.10
CA THR A 86 -2.12 -3.42 13.53
C THR A 86 -3.55 -3.03 13.91
N MET A 87 -4.08 -1.92 13.38
CA MET A 87 -5.47 -1.51 13.60
C MET A 87 -6.48 -2.50 13.02
N LEU A 88 -6.27 -2.98 11.79
CA LEU A 88 -7.18 -3.94 11.14
C LEU A 88 -7.16 -5.31 11.84
N VAL A 89 -5.99 -5.80 12.27
CA VAL A 89 -5.87 -7.02 13.06
C VAL A 89 -6.64 -6.90 14.38
N ASN A 90 -6.58 -5.74 15.04
CA ASN A 90 -7.34 -5.46 16.27
C ASN A 90 -8.85 -5.31 16.02
N LEU A 91 -9.26 -4.74 14.88
CA LEU A 91 -10.66 -4.61 14.46
C LEU A 91 -11.30 -6.00 14.29
N ILE A 92 -10.61 -6.90 13.57
CA ILE A 92 -11.05 -8.29 13.31
C ILE A 92 -11.10 -9.11 14.62
N ARG A 93 -10.24 -8.81 15.60
CA ARG A 93 -10.15 -9.54 16.88
C ARG A 93 -11.14 -9.08 17.97
N GLY A 94 -11.99 -8.08 17.74
CA GLY A 94 -13.10 -7.80 18.66
C GLY A 94 -13.55 -6.35 18.84
N ALA A 95 -13.17 -5.42 17.97
CA ALA A 95 -13.62 -4.03 18.07
C ALA A 95 -14.59 -3.68 16.93
N GLY A 96 -15.89 -3.75 17.16
CA GLY A 96 -16.86 -3.09 16.27
C GLY A 96 -16.63 -1.58 16.23
N SER A 97 -16.84 -0.95 15.06
CA SER A 97 -16.92 0.49 14.65
C SER A 97 -16.15 1.61 15.39
N ARG A 98 -15.83 1.51 16.69
CA ARG A 98 -15.05 2.48 17.47
C ARG A 98 -13.53 2.43 17.22
N GLY A 99 -13.01 1.44 16.49
CA GLY A 99 -11.59 1.32 16.14
C GLY A 99 -11.11 2.25 15.01
N LEU A 100 -12.02 3.01 14.38
CA LEU A 100 -11.78 3.77 13.14
C LEU A 100 -11.10 5.14 13.34
N ALA A 101 -10.80 5.58 14.57
CA ALA A 101 -10.46 6.98 14.86
C ALA A 101 -8.95 7.31 14.93
N ALA A 102 -8.02 6.42 14.54
CA ALA A 102 -6.62 6.56 14.97
C ALA A 102 -5.61 7.18 13.97
N MET A 103 -6.04 7.77 12.84
CA MET A 103 -5.09 8.47 11.95
C MET A 103 -5.49 9.92 11.71
N THR A 104 -4.88 10.84 12.48
CA THR A 104 -4.82 12.26 12.12
C THR A 104 -3.70 12.46 11.09
N PRO A 105 -3.99 13.07 9.93
CA PRO A 105 -2.98 13.32 8.92
C PRO A 105 -2.00 14.40 9.40
N SER A 106 -0.70 14.12 9.33
CA SER A 106 0.35 15.12 9.51
C SER A 106 0.37 16.05 8.30
N THR A 107 0.24 17.36 8.57
CA THR A 107 0.28 18.45 7.61
C THR A 107 1.67 18.66 7.02
#